data_AF-A0A1G1LPD2-F1
#
_entry.id   AF-A0A1G1LPD2-F1
#
_cell.length_a   1.000
_cell.length_b   1.000
_cell.length_c   1.000
_cell.angle_alpha   90.00
_cell.angle_beta   90.00
_cell.angle_gamma   90.00
#
_symmetry.space_group_name_H-M   'P 1'
#
loop_
_entity.id
_entity.type
_entity.pdbx_description
1 polymer ?
#
loop_
_entity_poly.entity_id
_entity_poly.type
_entity_poly.pdbx_seq_one_letter_code
_entity_poly.pdbx_strand_id
1 'polypeptide(L)'
;MAKPPVPDDQLRRQFEELLALPDTDPQAALLRDLLGSVLRLNESRLDMLDLKIAHRSLREMRYAFRAFRPYRDRRKVSIFGSARIPQDDPLCDLARCFARLLAERNYMVITGAGEGIMRASNEGAGRENSFGVNILLPFENEPNPTLLDDPKLIHFKYFFTRKLFFARESHASVMFPGGFGTHDETFEILTLLQTGKNNPHPVILMDLPGGSYWKEWERFVRDNLLAARLIAPADLGLFRVMESAEAAVAEIDGFYRNYHSSRFVKDRLVLRLR
;
A
#
# COMPACT_ATOMS: atom_id res chain seq x y z
N MET A 1 -17.99 10.48 18.52
CA MET A 1 -17.43 9.11 18.69
C MET A 1 -18.39 8.35 19.58
N ALA A 2 -18.96 7.24 19.12
CA ALA A 2 -19.79 6.39 19.98
C ALA A 2 -18.98 5.90 21.19
N LYS A 3 -19.60 5.86 22.37
CA LYS A 3 -18.99 5.34 23.61
C LYS A 3 -18.53 3.90 23.34
N PRO A 4 -17.28 3.51 23.67
CA PRO A 4 -16.86 2.14 23.49
C PRO A 4 -17.79 1.21 24.30
N PRO A 5 -18.22 0.07 23.74
CA PRO A 5 -19.09 -0.85 24.45
C PRO A 5 -18.39 -1.34 25.72
N VAL A 6 -19.16 -1.48 26.80
CA VAL A 6 -18.68 -2.11 28.04
C VAL A 6 -18.35 -3.57 27.71
N PRO A 7 -17.24 -4.14 28.24
CA PRO A 7 -16.93 -5.55 28.07
C PRO A 7 -18.10 -6.43 28.49
N ASP A 8 -18.71 -7.14 27.55
CA ASP A 8 -19.72 -8.16 27.81
C ASP A 8 -19.03 -9.48 28.26
N ASP A 9 -19.78 -10.41 28.86
CA ASP A 9 -19.28 -11.70 29.36
C ASP A 9 -18.60 -12.54 28.26
N GLN A 10 -18.97 -12.31 26.99
CA GLN A 10 -18.30 -12.90 25.84
C GLN A 10 -16.84 -12.41 25.72
N LEU A 11 -16.59 -11.11 25.92
CA LEU A 11 -15.24 -10.55 25.81
C LEU A 11 -14.37 -11.06 26.97
N ARG A 12 -14.92 -11.16 28.19
CA ARG A 12 -14.21 -11.73 29.34
C ARG A 12 -13.77 -13.17 29.08
N ARG A 13 -14.66 -14.03 28.55
CA ARG A 13 -14.31 -15.39 28.16
C ARG A 13 -13.19 -15.45 27.11
N GLN A 14 -13.25 -14.59 26.09
CA GLN A 14 -12.18 -14.50 25.09
C GLN A 14 -10.82 -14.10 25.68
N PHE A 15 -10.82 -13.23 26.69
CA PHE A 15 -9.60 -12.87 27.42
C PHE A 15 -9.04 -14.07 28.20
N GLU A 16 -9.89 -14.79 28.94
CA GLU A 16 -9.50 -15.97 29.70
C GLU A 16 -8.95 -17.08 28.79
N GLU A 17 -9.62 -17.35 27.67
CA GLU A 17 -9.17 -18.31 26.65
C GLU A 17 -7.78 -17.95 26.10
N LEU A 18 -7.54 -16.68 25.79
CA LEU A 18 -6.24 -16.21 25.30
C LEU A 18 -5.14 -16.35 26.35
N LEU A 19 -5.44 -16.08 27.62
CA LEU A 19 -4.49 -16.21 28.73
C LEU A 19 -4.19 -17.67 29.07
N ALA A 20 -5.11 -18.59 28.78
CA ALA A 20 -4.93 -20.02 28.99
C ALA A 20 -4.11 -20.71 27.87
N LEU A 21 -3.82 -20.03 26.75
CA LEU A 21 -3.03 -20.61 25.66
C LEU A 21 -1.56 -20.83 26.08
N PRO A 22 -0.92 -21.94 25.64
CA PRO A 22 0.45 -22.26 26.02
C PRO A 22 1.46 -21.15 25.68
N ASP A 23 2.48 -20.98 26.52
CA ASP A 23 3.61 -20.06 26.27
C ASP A 23 4.45 -20.42 25.05
N THR A 24 4.35 -21.67 24.60
CA THR A 24 5.01 -22.14 23.37
C THR A 24 4.32 -21.67 22.10
N ASP A 25 3.09 -21.14 22.16
CA ASP A 25 2.38 -20.58 21.01
C ASP A 25 2.89 -19.15 20.72
N PRO A 26 3.62 -18.92 19.60
CA PRO A 26 4.18 -17.61 19.29
C PRO A 26 3.11 -16.55 19.03
N GLN A 27 1.93 -16.94 18.52
CA GLN A 27 0.83 -16.03 18.27
C GLN A 27 0.18 -15.61 19.59
N ALA A 28 -0.04 -16.56 20.50
CA ALA A 28 -0.56 -16.26 21.84
C ALA A 28 0.40 -15.32 22.61
N ALA A 29 1.72 -15.54 22.51
CA ALA A 29 2.73 -14.69 23.12
C ALA A 29 2.65 -13.24 22.60
N LEU A 30 2.57 -13.04 21.28
CA LEU A 30 2.41 -11.69 20.68
C LEU A 30 1.10 -11.02 21.08
N LEU A 31 0.00 -11.76 21.11
CA LEU A 31 -1.30 -11.23 21.53
C LEU A 31 -1.29 -10.81 23.01
N ARG A 32 -0.65 -11.60 23.88
CA ARG A 32 -0.49 -11.25 25.29
C ARG A 32 0.43 -10.03 25.48
N ASP A 33 1.49 -9.90 24.70
CA ASP A 33 2.35 -8.71 24.73
C ASP A 33 1.62 -7.44 24.24
N LEU A 34 0.76 -7.57 23.23
CA LEU A 34 -0.12 -6.48 22.80
C LEU A 34 -1.09 -6.05 23.92
N LEU A 35 -1.64 -7.00 24.68
CA LEU A 35 -2.46 -6.68 25.85
C LEU A 35 -1.65 -5.99 26.95
N GLY A 36 -0.43 -6.48 27.23
CA GLY A 36 0.51 -5.84 28.14
C GLY A 36 0.83 -4.40 27.74
N SER A 37 0.98 -4.14 26.45
CA SER A 37 1.19 -2.79 25.91
C SER A 37 0.01 -1.87 26.19
N VAL A 38 -1.23 -2.35 26.09
CA VAL A 38 -2.43 -1.56 26.44
C VAL A 38 -2.45 -1.20 27.92
N LEU A 39 -2.07 -2.12 28.80
CA LEU A 39 -1.98 -1.85 30.25
C LEU A 39 -0.90 -0.80 30.56
N ARG A 40 0.28 -0.90 29.92
CA ARG A 40 1.36 0.09 30.06
C ARG A 40 0.96 1.48 29.54
N LEU A 41 0.15 1.58 28.49
CA LEU A 41 -0.39 2.86 28.02
C LEU A 41 -1.27 3.52 29.11
N ASN A 42 -2.06 2.74 29.84
CA ASN A 42 -2.88 3.24 30.95
C ASN A 42 -2.01 3.72 32.12
N GLU A 43 -0.94 2.99 32.47
CA GLU A 43 0.01 3.41 33.50
C GLU A 43 0.76 4.70 33.12
N SER A 44 1.01 4.91 31.84
CA SER A 44 1.77 6.05 31.31
C SER A 44 1.02 7.39 31.38
N ARG A 45 -0.26 7.40 31.79
CA ARG A 45 -1.11 8.60 31.92
C ARG A 45 -1.09 9.51 30.69
N LEU A 46 -1.17 8.91 29.50
CA LEU A 46 -1.21 9.62 28.23
C LEU A 46 -2.43 10.54 28.14
N ASP A 47 -2.31 11.59 27.34
CA ASP A 47 -3.43 12.47 27.07
C ASP A 47 -4.49 11.81 26.15
N MET A 48 -5.63 12.48 26.01
CA MET A 48 -6.74 11.98 25.21
C MET A 48 -6.42 11.91 23.70
N LEU A 49 -5.52 12.75 23.20
CA LEU A 49 -5.15 12.77 21.78
C LEU A 49 -4.31 11.54 21.44
N ASP A 50 -3.32 11.23 22.27
CA ASP A 50 -2.46 10.05 22.12
C ASP A 50 -3.27 8.75 22.16
N LEU A 51 -4.18 8.64 23.13
CA LEU A 51 -5.08 7.49 23.23
C LEU A 51 -5.98 7.34 22.00
N LYS A 52 -6.46 8.47 21.44
CA LYS A 52 -7.26 8.45 20.21
C LYS A 52 -6.44 7.98 19.01
N ILE A 53 -5.17 8.39 18.90
CA ILE A 53 -4.27 7.94 17.84
C ILE A 53 -4.05 6.43 17.93
N ALA A 54 -3.66 5.92 19.10
CA ALA A 54 -3.43 4.49 19.32
C ALA A 54 -4.68 3.65 19.02
N HIS A 55 -5.82 4.03 19.61
CA HIS A 55 -7.09 3.32 19.42
C HIS A 55 -7.54 3.31 17.96
N ARG A 56 -7.47 4.47 17.27
CA ARG A 56 -7.91 4.55 15.87
C ARG A 56 -6.96 3.79 14.94
N SER A 57 -5.65 3.87 15.17
CA SER A 57 -4.64 3.13 14.39
C SER A 57 -4.83 1.62 14.50
N LEU A 58 -5.03 1.10 15.72
CA LEU A 58 -5.31 -0.32 15.95
C LEU A 58 -6.60 -0.77 15.23
N ARG A 59 -7.64 0.06 15.24
CA ARG A 59 -8.90 -0.26 14.54
C ARG A 59 -8.72 -0.31 13.03
N GLU A 60 -7.99 0.65 12.46
CA GLU A 60 -7.69 0.69 11.03
C GLU A 60 -6.87 -0.52 10.60
N MET A 61 -5.79 -0.82 11.32
CA MET A 61 -4.96 -2.00 11.07
C MET A 61 -5.78 -3.29 11.13
N ARG A 62 -6.61 -3.47 12.18
CA ARG A 62 -7.46 -4.66 12.32
C ARG A 62 -8.42 -4.82 11.14
N TYR A 63 -9.08 -3.75 10.72
CA TYR A 63 -10.04 -3.81 9.60
C TYR A 63 -9.32 -4.12 8.28
N ALA A 64 -8.23 -3.42 8.00
CA ALA A 64 -7.45 -3.62 6.78
C ALA A 64 -6.83 -5.03 6.72
N PHE A 65 -6.26 -5.54 7.83
CA PHE A 65 -5.79 -6.93 7.89
C PHE A 65 -6.88 -7.94 7.53
N ARG A 66 -8.11 -7.72 8.03
CA ARG A 66 -9.26 -8.58 7.72
C ARG A 66 -9.68 -8.47 6.25
N ALA A 67 -9.68 -7.27 5.67
CA ALA A 67 -10.08 -7.04 4.29
C ALA A 67 -9.09 -7.67 3.28
N PHE A 68 -7.79 -7.57 3.53
CA PHE A 68 -6.76 -8.14 2.66
C PHE A 68 -6.54 -9.65 2.86
N ARG A 69 -6.85 -10.21 4.05
CA ARG A 69 -6.57 -11.61 4.39
C ARG A 69 -7.09 -12.64 3.37
N PRO A 70 -8.32 -12.56 2.84
CA PRO A 70 -8.83 -13.54 1.89
C PRO A 70 -8.07 -13.58 0.54
N TYR A 71 -7.25 -12.56 0.25
CA TYR A 71 -6.63 -12.36 -1.05
C TYR A 71 -5.11 -12.50 -1.00
N ARG A 72 -4.53 -13.07 0.06
CA ARG A 72 -3.07 -13.16 0.25
C ARG A 72 -2.33 -13.90 -0.86
N ASP A 73 -3.01 -14.86 -1.51
CA ASP A 73 -2.42 -15.65 -2.59
C ASP A 73 -2.44 -14.95 -3.95
N ARG A 74 -3.13 -13.81 -4.05
CA ARG A 74 -3.17 -12.97 -5.25
C ARG A 74 -2.20 -11.82 -5.11
N ARG A 75 -1.32 -11.66 -6.11
CA ARG A 75 -0.43 -10.51 -6.21
C ARG A 75 -1.24 -9.25 -6.45
N LYS A 76 -0.75 -8.14 -5.92
CA LYS A 76 -1.45 -6.85 -5.94
C LYS A 76 -0.52 -5.76 -6.44
N VAL A 77 -1.02 -4.84 -7.24
CA VAL A 77 -0.24 -3.70 -7.75
C VAL A 77 -0.84 -2.42 -7.19
N SER A 78 -0.06 -1.63 -6.47
CA SER A 78 -0.52 -0.28 -6.08
C SER A 78 -0.34 0.67 -7.23
N ILE A 79 -1.41 1.37 -7.59
CA ILE A 79 -1.43 2.34 -8.68
C ILE A 79 -1.70 3.72 -8.10
N PHE A 80 -0.79 4.64 -8.37
CA PHE A 80 -0.84 6.03 -7.94
C PHE A 80 -0.90 6.96 -9.16
N GLY A 81 -1.50 8.13 -8.98
CA GLY A 81 -1.59 9.14 -10.04
C GLY A 81 -2.52 10.28 -9.62
N SER A 82 -2.65 11.27 -10.49
CA SER A 82 -3.49 12.45 -10.21
C SER A 82 -4.95 12.08 -9.98
N ALA A 83 -5.55 12.67 -8.94
CA ALA A 83 -7.00 12.67 -8.72
C ALA A 83 -7.73 13.72 -9.60
N ARG A 84 -6.98 14.57 -10.31
CA ARG A 84 -7.50 15.75 -11.03
C ARG A 84 -7.52 15.58 -12.55
N ILE A 85 -6.91 14.52 -13.06
CA ILE A 85 -6.91 14.24 -14.50
C ILE A 85 -8.34 13.83 -14.89
N PRO A 86 -8.93 14.43 -15.94
CA PRO A 86 -10.26 14.05 -16.45
C PRO A 86 -10.32 12.58 -16.88
N GLN A 87 -11.50 11.96 -16.81
CA GLN A 87 -11.65 10.53 -17.13
C GLN A 87 -11.46 10.20 -18.62
N ASP A 88 -11.60 11.19 -19.50
CA ASP A 88 -11.38 11.14 -20.95
C ASP A 88 -9.95 11.48 -21.38
N ASP A 89 -9.05 11.74 -20.41
CA ASP A 89 -7.64 11.98 -20.68
C ASP A 89 -6.91 10.69 -21.11
N PRO A 90 -5.98 10.74 -22.08
CA PRO A 90 -5.20 9.58 -22.50
C PRO A 90 -4.46 8.84 -21.37
N LEU A 91 -4.06 9.54 -20.30
CA LEU A 91 -3.45 8.89 -19.13
C LEU A 91 -4.45 8.01 -18.37
N CYS A 92 -5.72 8.41 -18.29
CA CYS A 92 -6.78 7.58 -17.72
C CYS A 92 -7.03 6.35 -18.60
N ASP A 93 -7.01 6.47 -19.93
CA ASP A 93 -7.12 5.33 -20.84
C ASP A 93 -5.97 4.35 -20.69
N LEU A 94 -4.74 4.86 -20.57
CA LEU A 94 -3.56 4.05 -20.30
C LEU A 94 -3.67 3.32 -18.95
N ALA A 95 -4.09 4.03 -17.89
CA ALA A 95 -4.30 3.45 -16.57
C ALA A 95 -5.38 2.35 -16.56
N ARG A 96 -6.50 2.59 -17.26
CA ARG A 96 -7.59 1.63 -17.43
C ARG A 96 -7.12 0.40 -18.21
N CYS A 97 -6.37 0.58 -19.29
CA CYS A 97 -5.80 -0.52 -20.07
C CYS A 97 -4.83 -1.35 -19.23
N PHE A 98 -3.90 -0.69 -18.53
CA PHE A 98 -2.92 -1.34 -17.66
C PHE A 98 -3.59 -2.17 -16.55
N ALA A 99 -4.57 -1.60 -15.85
CA ALA A 99 -5.29 -2.29 -14.80
C ALA A 99 -6.11 -3.49 -15.31
N ARG A 100 -6.67 -3.39 -16.52
CA ARG A 100 -7.35 -4.51 -17.20
C ARG A 100 -6.39 -5.66 -17.49
N LEU A 101 -5.21 -5.37 -18.05
CA LEU A 101 -4.19 -6.37 -18.36
C LEU A 101 -3.69 -7.09 -17.10
N LEU A 102 -3.59 -6.38 -15.97
CA LEU A 102 -3.29 -6.97 -14.66
C LEU A 102 -4.39 -7.93 -14.20
N ALA A 103 -5.66 -7.51 -14.27
CA ALA A 103 -6.80 -8.32 -13.88
C ALA A 103 -6.91 -9.62 -14.71
N GLU A 104 -6.70 -9.54 -16.02
CA GLU A 104 -6.63 -10.70 -16.94
C GLU A 104 -5.56 -11.73 -16.53
N ARG A 105 -4.53 -11.31 -15.78
CA ARG A 105 -3.43 -12.13 -15.26
C ARG A 105 -3.60 -12.48 -13.78
N ASN A 106 -4.81 -12.35 -13.24
CA ASN A 106 -5.15 -12.65 -11.85
C ASN A 106 -4.45 -11.77 -10.80
N TYR A 107 -3.89 -10.61 -11.21
CA TYR A 107 -3.48 -9.58 -10.25
C TYR A 107 -4.71 -8.81 -9.75
N MET A 108 -4.56 -8.19 -8.58
CA MET A 108 -5.47 -7.17 -8.08
C MET A 108 -4.80 -5.80 -8.11
N VAL A 109 -5.59 -4.73 -8.13
CA VAL A 109 -5.10 -3.35 -8.03
C VAL A 109 -5.45 -2.75 -6.68
N ILE A 110 -4.56 -1.94 -6.13
CA ILE A 110 -4.79 -1.14 -4.94
C ILE A 110 -4.67 0.33 -5.35
N THR A 111 -5.69 1.13 -5.08
CA THR A 111 -5.67 2.56 -5.36
C THR A 111 -6.08 3.35 -4.11
N GLY A 112 -5.94 4.67 -4.17
CA GLY A 112 -6.49 5.55 -3.15
C GLY A 112 -8.01 5.71 -3.18
N ALA A 113 -8.71 5.04 -4.11
CA ALA A 113 -10.17 5.12 -4.34
C ALA A 113 -10.73 6.51 -4.68
N GLY A 114 -9.88 7.47 -5.06
CA GLY A 114 -10.33 8.77 -5.57
C GLY A 114 -10.66 8.76 -7.06
N GLU A 115 -10.87 9.96 -7.61
CA GLU A 115 -11.07 10.22 -9.04
C GLU A 115 -9.77 10.14 -9.86
N GLY A 116 -9.82 10.56 -11.12
CA GLY A 116 -8.70 10.57 -12.07
C GLY A 116 -8.13 9.17 -12.31
N ILE A 117 -6.81 9.05 -12.22
CA ILE A 117 -6.08 7.80 -12.48
C ILE A 117 -6.55 6.66 -11.58
N MET A 118 -6.86 6.96 -10.31
CA MET A 118 -7.28 5.94 -9.35
C MET A 118 -8.60 5.30 -9.76
N ARG A 119 -9.58 6.11 -10.16
CA ARG A 119 -10.85 5.63 -10.71
C ARG A 119 -10.64 4.85 -12.00
N ALA A 120 -9.91 5.40 -12.97
CA ALA A 120 -9.67 4.72 -14.24
C ALA A 120 -9.01 3.34 -14.04
N SER A 121 -8.09 3.23 -13.07
CA SER A 121 -7.46 1.98 -12.68
C SER A 121 -8.44 0.99 -12.06
N ASN A 122 -9.30 1.44 -11.13
CA ASN A 122 -10.31 0.56 -10.55
C ASN A 122 -11.33 0.09 -11.60
N GLU A 123 -11.78 0.98 -12.49
CA GLU A 123 -12.66 0.63 -13.61
C GLU A 123 -12.01 -0.41 -14.52
N GLY A 124 -10.74 -0.23 -14.87
CA GLY A 124 -10.01 -1.15 -15.74
C GLY A 124 -9.84 -2.55 -15.15
N ALA A 125 -9.52 -2.65 -13.85
CA ALA A 125 -9.41 -3.94 -13.17
C ALA A 125 -10.78 -4.58 -12.85
N GLY A 126 -11.83 -3.77 -12.75
CA GLY A 126 -13.14 -4.16 -12.28
C GLY A 126 -13.22 -4.28 -10.76
N ARG A 127 -14.46 -4.29 -10.22
CA ARG A 127 -14.74 -4.34 -8.78
C ARG A 127 -14.11 -5.54 -8.09
N GLU A 128 -14.20 -6.72 -8.68
CA GLU A 128 -13.69 -7.98 -8.09
C GLU A 128 -12.17 -8.00 -7.90
N ASN A 129 -11.43 -7.21 -8.68
CA ASN A 129 -9.97 -7.16 -8.65
C ASN A 129 -9.44 -5.86 -8.04
N SER A 130 -10.29 -5.04 -7.43
CA SER A 130 -9.92 -3.72 -6.93
C SER A 130 -9.98 -3.63 -5.41
N PHE A 131 -8.97 -2.99 -4.83
CA PHE A 131 -8.98 -2.48 -3.47
C PHE A 131 -8.95 -0.96 -3.49
N GLY A 132 -9.63 -0.36 -2.51
CA GLY A 132 -9.59 1.07 -2.27
C GLY A 132 -9.08 1.34 -0.86
N VAL A 133 -7.93 1.98 -0.72
CA VAL A 133 -7.42 2.45 0.58
C VAL A 133 -7.65 3.96 0.66
N ASN A 134 -8.89 4.33 0.97
CA ASN A 134 -9.33 5.71 0.99
C ASN A 134 -8.83 6.46 2.23
N ILE A 135 -8.55 7.76 2.10
CA ILE A 135 -8.23 8.66 3.21
C ILE A 135 -9.43 9.57 3.50
N LEU A 136 -9.82 9.70 4.76
CA LEU A 136 -10.90 10.59 5.17
C LEU A 136 -10.38 12.02 5.24
N LEU A 137 -10.69 12.82 4.22
CA LEU A 137 -10.45 14.27 4.21
C LEU A 137 -11.77 15.04 4.43
N PRO A 138 -11.73 16.21 5.08
CA PRO A 138 -12.93 16.98 5.36
C PRO A 138 -13.59 17.62 4.12
N PHE A 139 -12.91 17.60 2.96
CA PHE A 139 -13.31 18.29 1.73
C PHE A 139 -13.30 17.39 0.48
N GLU A 140 -12.86 16.13 0.59
CA GLU A 140 -12.74 15.24 -0.56
C GLU A 140 -14.00 14.37 -0.68
N ASN A 141 -14.46 14.21 -1.93
CA ASN A 141 -15.71 13.54 -2.29
C ASN A 141 -15.68 12.03 -2.02
N GLU A 142 -16.86 11.44 -2.09
CA GLU A 142 -17.10 10.00 -2.00
C GLU A 142 -16.10 9.16 -2.81
N PRO A 143 -15.78 7.93 -2.35
CA PRO A 143 -14.95 6.99 -3.11
C PRO A 143 -15.50 6.78 -4.52
N ASN A 144 -14.64 6.45 -5.47
CA ASN A 144 -15.07 6.25 -6.85
C ASN A 144 -16.15 5.15 -6.97
N PRO A 145 -17.07 5.25 -7.96
CA PRO A 145 -18.26 4.40 -8.03
C PRO A 145 -17.97 2.90 -8.11
N THR A 146 -16.80 2.50 -8.64
CA THR A 146 -16.41 1.09 -8.77
C THR A 146 -16.39 0.36 -7.43
N LEU A 147 -16.00 1.06 -6.37
CA LEU A 147 -15.79 0.49 -5.03
C LEU A 147 -16.85 0.91 -4.00
N LEU A 148 -17.88 1.65 -4.41
CA LEU A 148 -18.95 2.09 -3.52
C LEU A 148 -19.62 0.88 -2.84
N ASP A 149 -19.70 0.88 -1.51
CA ASP A 149 -20.24 -0.23 -0.71
C ASP A 149 -19.47 -1.58 -0.81
N ASP A 150 -18.27 -1.60 -1.41
CA ASP A 150 -17.45 -2.82 -1.48
C ASP A 150 -16.65 -3.02 -0.17
N PRO A 151 -16.61 -4.24 0.42
CA PRO A 151 -15.81 -4.50 1.62
C PRO A 151 -14.28 -4.34 1.43
N LYS A 152 -13.80 -4.26 0.18
CA LYS A 152 -12.41 -3.95 -0.18
C LYS A 152 -12.12 -2.44 -0.19
N LEU A 153 -13.13 -1.61 0.04
CA LEU A 153 -12.97 -0.19 0.32
C LEU A 153 -12.72 0.03 1.82
N ILE A 154 -11.51 0.44 2.16
CA ILE A 154 -11.05 0.67 3.52
C ILE A 154 -10.86 2.18 3.73
N HIS A 155 -11.45 2.72 4.80
CA HIS A 155 -11.31 4.12 5.17
C HIS A 155 -10.30 4.32 6.29
N PHE A 156 -9.22 5.03 5.96
CA PHE A 156 -8.20 5.47 6.90
C PHE A 156 -8.44 6.92 7.32
N LYS A 157 -8.16 7.23 8.57
CA LYS A 157 -8.09 8.60 9.10
C LYS A 157 -6.65 9.11 9.07
N TYR A 158 -5.68 8.22 9.32
CA TYR A 158 -4.28 8.59 9.36
C TYR A 158 -3.55 8.16 8.09
N PHE A 159 -2.69 9.05 7.58
CA PHE A 159 -1.88 8.76 6.39
C PHE A 159 -0.90 7.61 6.64
N PHE A 160 -0.28 7.52 7.82
CA PHE A 160 0.73 6.49 8.08
C PHE A 160 0.16 5.06 8.09
N THR A 161 -1.06 4.86 8.59
CA THR A 161 -1.72 3.54 8.52
C THR A 161 -2.08 3.21 7.07
N ARG A 162 -2.57 4.18 6.30
CA ARG A 162 -2.86 4.00 4.87
C ARG A 162 -1.62 3.60 4.07
N LYS A 163 -0.52 4.35 4.24
CA LYS A 163 0.78 4.14 3.59
C LYS A 163 1.37 2.76 3.91
N LEU A 164 1.26 2.34 5.17
CA LEU A 164 1.63 0.98 5.58
C LEU A 164 0.95 -0.09 4.71
N PHE A 165 -0.34 0.05 4.40
CA PHE A 165 -1.05 -0.96 3.59
C PHE A 165 -0.75 -0.88 2.11
N PHE A 166 -0.49 0.31 1.55
CA PHE A 166 0.05 0.42 0.20
C PHE A 166 1.39 -0.32 0.08
N ALA A 167 2.33 -0.03 0.99
CA ALA A 167 3.65 -0.62 0.96
C ALA A 167 3.63 -2.13 1.24
N ARG A 168 2.85 -2.58 2.23
CA ARG A 168 2.82 -3.97 2.70
C ARG A 168 2.14 -4.93 1.73
N GLU A 169 1.03 -4.52 1.13
CA GLU A 169 0.18 -5.41 0.33
C GLU A 169 0.60 -5.44 -1.16
N SER A 170 1.42 -4.47 -1.58
CA SER A 170 1.93 -4.38 -2.94
C SER A 170 3.00 -5.41 -3.28
N HIS A 171 2.88 -5.90 -4.50
CA HIS A 171 3.84 -6.73 -5.21
C HIS A 171 4.43 -5.97 -6.41
N ALA A 172 3.88 -4.82 -6.78
CA ALA A 172 4.49 -3.84 -7.66
C ALA A 172 3.88 -2.47 -7.32
N SER A 173 4.59 -1.40 -7.66
CA SER A 173 4.13 -0.03 -7.48
C SER A 173 4.23 0.70 -8.81
N VAL A 174 3.14 1.33 -9.22
CA VAL A 174 3.01 1.94 -10.55
C VAL A 174 2.53 3.37 -10.37
N MET A 175 3.28 4.32 -10.90
CA MET A 175 3.03 5.74 -10.71
C MET A 175 2.80 6.38 -12.07
N PHE A 176 1.58 6.83 -12.28
CA PHE A 176 1.19 7.71 -13.38
C PHE A 176 1.44 9.18 -12.99
N PRO A 177 1.46 10.12 -13.94
CA PRO A 177 1.63 11.54 -13.65
C PRO A 177 0.64 12.04 -12.59
N GLY A 178 1.16 12.80 -11.63
CA GLY A 178 0.43 13.15 -10.42
C GLY A 178 0.90 14.42 -9.71
N GLY A 179 0.28 14.70 -8.56
CA GLY A 179 0.63 15.82 -7.71
C GLY A 179 1.58 15.42 -6.57
N PHE A 180 1.53 16.17 -5.46
CA PHE A 180 2.32 15.86 -4.27
C PHE A 180 2.02 14.48 -3.67
N GLY A 181 0.77 14.03 -3.67
CA GLY A 181 0.43 12.71 -3.15
C GLY A 181 1.13 11.58 -3.90
N THR A 182 1.20 11.65 -5.24
CA THR A 182 1.92 10.67 -6.05
C THR A 182 3.42 10.70 -5.79
N HIS A 183 4.01 11.89 -5.65
CA HIS A 183 5.43 12.02 -5.34
C HIS A 183 5.78 11.56 -3.92
N ASP A 184 4.91 11.84 -2.94
CA ASP A 184 5.04 11.38 -1.56
C ASP A 184 5.13 9.84 -1.52
N GLU A 185 4.19 9.14 -2.17
CA GLU A 185 4.24 7.68 -2.27
C GLU A 185 5.44 7.18 -3.09
N THR A 186 5.83 7.90 -4.15
CA THR A 186 7.02 7.56 -4.97
C THR A 186 8.28 7.57 -4.12
N PHE A 187 8.56 8.66 -3.39
CA PHE A 187 9.75 8.76 -2.56
C PHE A 187 9.70 7.82 -1.35
N GLU A 188 8.53 7.59 -0.76
CA GLU A 188 8.38 6.63 0.33
C GLU A 188 8.73 5.22 -0.11
N ILE A 189 8.17 4.74 -1.23
CA ILE A 189 8.44 3.40 -1.75
C ILE A 189 9.92 3.25 -2.11
N LEU A 190 10.51 4.23 -2.79
CA LEU A 190 11.93 4.21 -3.13
C LEU A 190 12.82 4.16 -1.88
N THR A 191 12.50 4.96 -0.86
CA THR A 191 13.23 4.96 0.42
C THR A 191 13.12 3.60 1.14
N LEU A 192 11.92 3.01 1.16
CA LEU A 192 11.69 1.71 1.78
C LEU A 192 12.45 0.58 1.06
N LEU A 193 12.54 0.64 -0.27
CA LEU A 193 13.32 -0.32 -1.06
C LEU A 193 14.83 -0.10 -0.87
N GLN A 194 15.31 1.13 -0.95
CA GLN A 194 16.70 1.51 -0.74
C GLN A 194 17.21 1.04 0.63
N THR A 195 16.39 1.15 1.67
CA THR A 195 16.75 0.77 3.05
C THR A 195 16.43 -0.68 3.41
N GLY A 196 15.89 -1.47 2.47
CA GLY A 196 15.49 -2.86 2.70
C GLY A 196 14.36 -3.04 3.72
N LYS A 197 13.55 -2.00 3.95
CA LYS A 197 12.38 -2.03 4.84
C LYS A 197 11.10 -2.51 4.16
N ASN A 198 11.13 -2.66 2.83
CA ASN A 198 10.13 -3.36 2.05
C ASN A 198 10.78 -4.49 1.25
N ASN A 199 10.01 -5.53 0.93
CA ASN A 199 10.44 -6.57 0.01
C ASN A 199 10.74 -5.97 -1.37
N PRO A 200 11.79 -6.44 -2.06
CA PRO A 200 12.05 -6.04 -3.44
C PRO A 200 10.82 -6.28 -4.31
N HIS A 201 10.44 -5.26 -5.07
CA HIS A 201 9.37 -5.33 -6.06
C HIS A 201 9.56 -4.27 -7.16
N PRO A 202 8.95 -4.44 -8.34
CA PRO A 202 9.05 -3.48 -9.43
C PRO A 202 8.39 -2.15 -9.08
N VAL A 203 9.09 -1.05 -9.36
CA VAL A 203 8.56 0.32 -9.31
C VAL A 203 8.57 0.88 -10.73
N ILE A 204 7.40 1.18 -11.28
CA ILE A 204 7.23 1.59 -12.67
C ILE A 204 6.64 2.99 -12.72
N LEU A 205 7.34 3.89 -13.40
CA LEU A 205 6.94 5.25 -13.68
C LEU A 205 6.27 5.26 -15.06
N MET A 206 4.94 5.23 -15.10
CA MET A 206 4.16 5.18 -16.32
C MET A 206 4.00 6.58 -16.91
N ASP A 207 4.34 6.73 -18.18
CA ASP A 207 4.11 7.96 -18.96
C ASP A 207 3.39 7.62 -20.27
N LEU A 208 2.89 8.64 -20.97
CA LEU A 208 2.41 8.45 -22.35
C LEU A 208 3.60 8.21 -23.30
N PRO A 209 3.39 7.56 -24.46
CA PRO A 209 4.38 7.53 -25.53
C PRO A 209 4.89 8.93 -25.88
N GLY A 210 6.21 9.13 -25.75
CA GLY A 210 6.83 10.45 -25.96
C GLY A 210 6.60 11.47 -24.84
N GLY A 211 5.94 11.08 -23.74
CA GLY A 211 5.75 11.92 -22.55
C GLY A 211 7.08 12.33 -21.91
N SER A 212 7.06 13.45 -21.20
CA SER A 212 8.23 14.03 -20.53
C SER A 212 8.13 14.05 -19.01
N TYR A 213 6.96 13.78 -18.43
CA TYR A 213 6.72 13.99 -17.00
C TYR A 213 7.73 13.23 -16.14
N TRP A 214 7.85 11.92 -16.35
CA TRP A 214 8.78 11.11 -15.55
C TRP A 214 10.22 11.22 -16.02
N LYS A 215 10.46 11.55 -17.29
CA LYS A 215 11.81 11.84 -17.80
C LYS A 215 12.40 13.10 -17.19
N GLU A 216 11.58 14.13 -16.99
CA GLU A 216 11.98 15.37 -16.32
C GLU A 216 12.22 15.14 -14.83
N TRP A 217 11.38 14.33 -14.17
CA TRP A 217 11.62 13.88 -12.80
C TRP A 217 12.92 13.06 -12.68
N GLU A 218 13.16 12.12 -13.59
CA GLU A 218 14.39 11.33 -13.62
C GLU A 218 15.62 12.21 -13.84
N ARG A 219 15.52 13.21 -14.71
CA ARG A 219 16.57 14.23 -14.88
C ARG A 219 16.84 14.97 -13.56
N PHE A 220 15.80 15.37 -12.83
CA PHE A 220 15.99 15.96 -11.49
C PHE A 220 16.73 14.99 -10.55
N VAL A 221 16.33 13.71 -10.49
CA VAL A 221 16.99 12.69 -9.67
C VAL A 221 18.46 12.55 -10.03
N ARG A 222 18.80 12.51 -11.31
CA ARG A 222 20.18 12.38 -11.79
C ARG A 222 21.01 13.64 -11.52
N ASP A 223 20.51 14.80 -11.92
CA ASP A 223 21.26 16.04 -11.94
C ASP A 223 21.37 16.67 -10.55
N ASN A 224 20.42 16.40 -9.65
CA ASN A 224 20.39 17.01 -8.32
C ASN A 224 20.67 16.00 -7.21
N LEU A 225 20.06 14.80 -7.24
CA LEU A 225 20.25 13.84 -6.14
C LEU A 225 21.52 13.02 -6.34
N LEU A 226 21.70 12.42 -7.53
CA LEU A 226 22.87 11.58 -7.81
C LEU A 226 24.14 12.42 -7.95
N ALA A 227 24.11 13.51 -8.73
CA ALA A 227 25.29 14.36 -8.91
C ALA A 227 25.81 14.95 -7.59
N ALA A 228 24.91 15.29 -6.68
CA ALA A 228 25.25 15.75 -5.32
C ALA A 228 25.54 14.62 -4.32
N ARG A 229 25.54 13.35 -4.77
CA ARG A 229 25.80 12.14 -3.95
C ARG A 229 24.83 11.95 -2.78
N LEU A 230 23.57 12.39 -2.95
CA LEU A 230 22.49 12.16 -1.99
C LEU A 230 21.89 10.75 -2.13
N ILE A 231 22.13 10.10 -3.26
CA ILE A 231 21.78 8.70 -3.54
C ILE A 231 22.97 7.98 -4.20
N ALA A 232 22.99 6.66 -4.16
CA ALA A 232 23.99 5.83 -4.83
C ALA A 232 23.64 5.61 -6.31
N PRO A 233 24.62 5.35 -7.20
CA PRO A 233 24.33 5.01 -8.60
C PRO A 233 23.39 3.82 -8.78
N ALA A 234 23.44 2.85 -7.86
CA ALA A 234 22.57 1.67 -7.88
C ALA A 234 21.10 2.01 -7.58
N ASP A 235 20.80 3.14 -6.92
CA ASP A 235 19.43 3.53 -6.56
C ASP A 235 18.61 3.91 -7.80
N LEU A 236 19.26 4.29 -8.91
CA LEU A 236 18.59 4.46 -10.20
C LEU A 236 18.01 3.15 -10.76
N GLY A 237 18.47 2.00 -10.26
CA GLY A 237 17.92 0.69 -10.60
C GLY A 237 16.63 0.36 -9.85
N LEU A 238 16.20 1.19 -8.90
CA LEU A 238 14.99 0.95 -8.09
C LEU A 238 13.70 1.20 -8.88
N PHE A 239 13.74 1.98 -9.96
CA PHE A 239 12.56 2.30 -10.78
C PHE A 239 12.84 2.18 -12.28
N ARG A 240 11.77 2.09 -13.08
CA ARG A 240 11.84 2.11 -14.54
C ARG A 240 10.77 3.03 -15.11
N VAL A 241 11.14 3.90 -16.04
CA VAL A 241 10.18 4.70 -16.83
C VAL A 241 9.67 3.85 -18.00
N MET A 242 8.36 3.77 -18.17
CA MET A 242 7.71 2.97 -19.23
C MET A 242 6.55 3.72 -19.87
N GLU A 243 6.35 3.47 -21.16
CA GLU A 243 5.35 4.18 -21.98
C GLU A 243 4.27 3.23 -22.57
N SER A 244 4.28 1.95 -22.17
CA SER A 244 3.33 0.93 -22.62
C SER A 244 2.83 0.11 -21.45
N ALA A 245 1.51 -0.10 -21.42
CA ALA A 245 0.86 -0.94 -20.41
C ALA A 245 1.33 -2.40 -20.51
N GLU A 246 1.48 -2.92 -21.72
CA GLU A 246 1.95 -4.29 -21.99
C GLU A 246 3.39 -4.48 -21.51
N ALA A 247 4.28 -3.51 -21.80
CA ALA A 247 5.67 -3.54 -21.34
C ALA A 247 5.75 -3.49 -19.81
N ALA A 248 4.94 -2.66 -19.17
CA ALA A 248 4.88 -2.57 -17.70
C ALA A 248 4.39 -3.87 -17.05
N VAL A 249 3.35 -4.51 -17.61
CA VAL A 249 2.89 -5.81 -17.12
C VAL A 249 3.96 -6.89 -17.33
N ALA A 250 4.63 -6.89 -18.48
CA ALA A 250 5.71 -7.83 -18.78
C ALA A 250 6.91 -7.67 -17.83
N GLU A 251 7.23 -6.46 -17.40
CA GLU A 251 8.25 -6.20 -16.38
C GLU A 251 7.86 -6.81 -15.03
N ILE A 252 6.60 -6.64 -14.60
CA ILE A 252 6.10 -7.21 -13.35
C ILE A 252 6.16 -8.74 -13.40
N ASP A 253 5.67 -9.34 -14.48
CA ASP A 253 5.72 -10.79 -14.67
C ASP A 253 7.17 -11.29 -14.74
N GLY A 254 8.04 -10.58 -15.45
CA GLY A 254 9.46 -10.89 -15.59
C GLY A 254 10.19 -10.92 -14.24
N PHE A 255 9.91 -9.96 -13.36
CA PHE A 255 10.44 -9.94 -12.01
C PHE A 255 10.04 -11.20 -11.23
N TYR A 256 8.75 -11.54 -11.25
CA TYR A 256 8.19 -12.66 -10.48
C TYR A 256 8.39 -14.05 -11.11
N ARG A 257 8.90 -14.12 -12.34
CA ARG A 257 9.43 -15.36 -12.91
C ARG A 257 10.68 -15.82 -12.18
N ASN A 258 11.49 -14.88 -11.66
CA ASN A 258 12.76 -15.17 -11.01
C ASN A 258 12.67 -15.01 -9.49
N TYR A 259 11.92 -14.05 -8.99
CA TYR A 259 11.84 -13.75 -7.55
C TYR A 259 10.71 -14.53 -6.86
N HIS A 260 11.02 -15.13 -5.70
CA HIS A 260 10.03 -15.75 -4.83
C HIS A 260 9.82 -14.93 -3.53
N SER A 261 10.88 -14.67 -2.77
CA SER A 261 10.76 -13.99 -1.46
C SER A 261 12.12 -13.51 -0.93
N SER A 262 12.10 -12.51 -0.05
CA SER A 262 13.27 -12.06 0.71
C SER A 262 12.99 -12.08 2.21
N ARG A 263 14.01 -12.33 3.03
CA ARG A 263 13.95 -12.09 4.48
C ARG A 263 15.33 -11.89 5.08
N PHE A 264 15.41 -11.11 6.15
CA PHE A 264 16.58 -11.08 7.00
C PHE A 264 16.56 -12.24 7.99
N VAL A 265 17.68 -12.96 8.09
CA VAL A 265 17.94 -13.94 9.14
C VAL A 265 19.19 -13.46 9.87
N LYS A 266 18.98 -12.84 11.04
CA LYS A 266 20.01 -12.07 11.75
C LYS A 266 20.57 -10.96 10.85
N ASP A 267 21.85 -11.04 10.50
CA ASP A 267 22.62 -10.09 9.69
C ASP A 267 22.65 -10.45 8.19
N ARG A 268 22.02 -11.55 7.78
CA ARG A 268 22.05 -12.04 6.40
C ARG A 268 20.72 -11.81 5.68
N LEU A 269 20.78 -11.20 4.50
CA LEU A 269 19.68 -11.18 3.56
C LEU A 269 19.61 -12.52 2.82
N VAL A 270 18.50 -13.24 2.99
CA VAL A 270 18.22 -14.50 2.28
C VAL A 270 17.21 -14.21 1.17
N LEU A 271 17.65 -14.40 -0.08
CA LEU A 271 16.80 -14.32 -1.26
C LEU A 271 16.45 -15.72 -1.73
N ARG A 272 15.15 -15.97 -1.94
CA ARG A 272 14.68 -17.16 -2.63
C ARG A 272 14.29 -16.76 -4.05
N LEU A 273 14.92 -17.42 -5.00
CA LEU A 273 14.59 -17.33 -6.42
C LEU A 273 13.72 -18.54 -6.83
N ARG A 274 13.04 -18.45 -7.97
CA ARG A 274 12.28 -19.55 -8.57
C ARG A 274 13.14 -20.39 -9.51
#